data_AF-A0A7C3GAX2-F1
#
_entry.id   AF-A0A7C3GAX2-F1
#
_cell.length_a   1.000
_cell.length_b   1.000
_cell.length_c   1.000
_cell.angle_alpha   90.00
_cell.angle_beta   90.00
_cell.angle_gamma   90.00
#
_symmetry.space_group_name_H-M   'P 1'
#
loop_
_entity.id
_entity.type
_entity.pdbx_description
1 polymer ?
#
loop_
_entity_poly.entity_id
_entity_poly.type
_entity_poly.pdbx_seq_one_letter_code
_entity_poly.pdbx_strand_id
1 'polypeptide(L)'
;MIQPIIHAIKKLLRISILLLVVWGSTVEASAQCAVSCNSQLNVSLDASGYALIEPIMAWQGGYDETCFVLLDSIVVEIAGSAAVVQDVTLYGHTISTTSALLDCSFTGQNVEYSIIKYYSNGTTNSCWGNILIEDYMLPNIACADLEINCTDNTDPYLLVANDNNAIPTVS
;
A
#
# COMPACT_ATOMS: atom_id res chain seq x y z
N MET A 1 60.76 -45.28 16.17
CA MET A 1 59.43 -45.95 16.15
C MET A 1 58.32 -44.98 16.58
N ILE A 2 58.18 -43.79 15.96
CA ILE A 2 57.23 -42.73 16.42
C ILE A 2 56.47 -42.06 15.24
N GLN A 3 57.00 -42.14 14.01
CA GLN A 3 56.36 -41.55 12.81
C GLN A 3 54.93 -42.04 12.47
N PRO A 4 54.55 -43.33 12.61
CA PRO A 4 53.20 -43.75 12.22
C PRO A 4 52.12 -43.21 13.16
N ILE A 5 52.47 -42.92 14.43
CA ILE A 5 51.55 -42.41 15.44
C ILE A 5 51.19 -40.95 15.18
N ILE A 6 52.18 -40.12 14.80
CA ILE A 6 51.96 -38.70 14.48
C ILE A 6 51.08 -38.53 13.24
N HIS A 7 51.20 -39.43 12.26
CA HIS A 7 50.37 -39.40 11.04
C HIS A 7 48.91 -39.81 11.33
N ALA A 8 48.70 -40.79 12.22
CA ALA A 8 47.37 -41.20 12.65
C ALA A 8 46.66 -40.11 13.48
N ILE A 9 47.38 -39.42 14.38
CA ILE A 9 46.84 -38.32 15.18
C ILE A 9 46.43 -37.13 14.30
N LYS A 10 47.22 -36.76 13.28
CA LYS A 10 46.84 -35.70 12.32
C LYS A 10 45.60 -36.06 11.49
N LYS A 11 45.43 -37.34 11.12
CA LYS A 11 44.22 -37.81 10.42
C LYS A 11 42.99 -37.77 11.33
N LEU A 12 43.12 -38.21 12.58
CA LEU A 12 42.04 -38.18 13.57
C LEU A 12 41.63 -36.75 13.92
N LEU A 13 42.59 -35.82 14.07
CA LEU A 13 42.29 -34.41 14.33
C LEU A 13 41.54 -33.76 13.16
N ARG A 14 41.91 -34.06 11.91
CA ARG A 14 41.22 -33.53 10.72
C ARG A 14 39.79 -34.06 10.58
N ILE A 15 39.56 -35.34 10.89
CA ILE A 15 38.22 -35.95 10.83
C ILE A 15 37.33 -35.42 11.97
N SER A 16 37.91 -35.18 13.16
CA SER A 16 37.17 -34.64 14.30
C SER A 16 36.75 -33.17 14.10
N ILE A 17 37.58 -32.36 13.41
CA ILE A 17 37.22 -30.98 13.06
C ILE A 17 36.08 -30.94 12.02
N LEU A 18 36.06 -31.87 11.07
CA LEU A 18 34.97 -31.96 10.08
C LEU A 18 33.64 -32.42 10.70
N LEU A 19 33.67 -33.29 11.72
CA LEU A 19 32.46 -33.72 12.44
C LEU A 19 31.91 -32.63 13.36
N LEU A 20 32.75 -31.78 13.97
CA LEU A 20 32.29 -30.67 14.83
C LEU A 20 31.58 -29.54 14.06
N VAL A 21 31.83 -29.37 12.77
CA VAL A 21 31.18 -28.34 11.93
C VAL A 21 29.77 -28.76 11.48
N VAL A 22 29.46 -30.06 11.46
CA VAL A 22 28.18 -30.58 10.94
C VAL A 22 27.05 -30.57 11.99
N TRP A 23 27.37 -30.44 13.28
CA TRP A 23 26.38 -30.55 14.36
C TRP A 23 26.03 -29.21 15.02
N GLY A 24 26.58 -28.09 14.53
CA GLY A 24 26.50 -26.77 15.17
C GLY A 24 25.46 -25.80 14.60
N SER A 25 24.67 -26.18 13.61
CA SER A 25 23.81 -25.22 12.90
C SER A 25 22.42 -25.78 12.61
N THR A 26 21.62 -26.01 13.66
CA THR A 26 20.16 -25.94 13.49
C THR A 26 19.81 -24.46 13.37
N VAL A 27 19.89 -23.93 12.15
CA VAL A 27 19.28 -22.63 11.85
C VAL A 27 17.78 -22.87 11.96
N GLU A 28 17.16 -22.40 13.03
CA GLU A 28 15.71 -22.28 13.09
C GLU A 28 15.31 -21.30 11.97
N ALA A 29 14.94 -21.85 10.83
CA ALA A 29 14.22 -21.10 9.81
C ALA A 29 12.84 -20.82 10.42
N SER A 30 12.71 -19.72 11.16
CA SER A 30 11.40 -19.19 11.49
C SER A 30 10.69 -18.92 10.17
N ALA A 31 9.48 -19.46 10.01
CA ALA A 31 8.61 -19.04 8.93
C ALA A 31 8.32 -17.55 9.15
N GLN A 32 9.03 -16.68 8.41
CA GLN A 32 8.86 -15.24 8.54
C GLN A 32 7.53 -14.86 7.88
N CYS A 33 6.73 -14.07 8.59
CA CYS A 33 5.44 -13.59 8.09
C CYS A 33 5.62 -12.81 6.79
N ALA A 34 5.19 -13.37 5.67
CA ALA A 34 5.38 -12.74 4.37
C ALA A 34 4.48 -11.50 4.22
N VAL A 35 4.99 -10.49 3.52
CA VAL A 35 4.19 -9.35 3.06
C VAL A 35 4.32 -9.24 1.54
N SER A 36 3.20 -9.00 0.87
CA SER A 36 3.12 -8.87 -0.58
C SER A 36 2.15 -7.76 -0.92
N CYS A 37 2.58 -6.87 -1.82
CA CYS A 37 1.84 -5.68 -2.21
C CYS A 37 1.31 -5.83 -3.63
N ASN A 38 0.17 -5.20 -3.90
CA ASN A 38 -0.28 -5.00 -5.28
C ASN A 38 0.74 -4.14 -6.03
N SER A 39 1.32 -4.64 -7.13
CA SER A 39 2.37 -3.91 -7.84
C SER A 39 1.90 -2.57 -8.43
N GLN A 40 0.61 -2.51 -8.80
CA GLN A 40 -0.06 -1.30 -9.29
C GLN A 40 -1.48 -1.25 -8.72
N LEU A 41 -1.85 -0.09 -8.19
CA LEU A 41 -3.22 0.30 -7.87
C LEU A 41 -3.65 1.43 -8.79
N ASN A 42 -4.91 1.41 -9.21
CA ASN A 42 -5.53 2.55 -9.89
C ASN A 42 -6.67 3.02 -9.01
N VAL A 43 -6.60 4.27 -8.57
CA VAL A 43 -7.52 4.84 -7.59
C VAL A 43 -8.12 6.11 -8.15
N SER A 44 -9.45 6.21 -8.08
CA SER A 44 -10.16 7.46 -8.34
C SER A 44 -10.33 8.23 -7.04
N LEU A 45 -10.19 9.56 -7.12
CA LEU A 45 -10.66 10.44 -6.05
C LEU A 45 -12.19 10.40 -5.97
N ASP A 46 -12.72 10.68 -4.77
CA ASP A 46 -14.14 10.85 -4.52
C ASP A 46 -14.65 12.25 -4.94
N ALA A 47 -15.94 12.52 -4.78
CA ALA A 47 -16.55 13.81 -5.14
C ALA A 47 -16.04 14.99 -4.30
N SER A 48 -15.39 14.71 -3.17
CA SER A 48 -14.75 15.72 -2.33
C SER A 48 -13.28 15.91 -2.69
N GLY A 49 -12.75 15.16 -3.67
CA GLY A 49 -11.37 15.24 -4.11
C GLY A 49 -10.40 14.43 -3.25
N TYR A 50 -10.88 13.41 -2.52
CA TYR A 50 -10.05 12.60 -1.63
C TYR A 50 -10.09 11.11 -1.99
N ALA A 51 -9.03 10.39 -1.65
CA ALA A 51 -9.03 8.94 -1.63
C ALA A 51 -8.27 8.43 -0.41
N LEU A 52 -8.89 7.53 0.36
CA LEU A 52 -8.25 6.87 1.48
C LEU A 52 -7.68 5.53 1.02
N ILE A 53 -6.36 5.38 1.09
CA ILE A 53 -5.67 4.12 0.79
C ILE A 53 -5.55 3.30 2.06
N GLU A 54 -6.49 2.39 2.25
CA GLU A 54 -6.49 1.46 3.37
C GLU A 54 -5.49 0.32 3.14
N PRO A 55 -4.86 -0.23 4.21
CA PRO A 55 -3.92 -1.33 4.09
C PRO A 55 -4.44 -2.53 3.28
N ILE A 56 -5.74 -2.84 3.39
CA ILE A 56 -6.36 -3.97 2.68
C ILE A 56 -6.42 -3.79 1.16
N MET A 57 -6.42 -2.55 0.67
CA MET A 57 -6.43 -2.26 -0.76
C MET A 57 -5.05 -2.50 -1.39
N ALA A 58 -4.00 -2.20 -0.64
CA ALA A 58 -2.62 -2.29 -1.08
C ALA A 58 -1.98 -3.66 -0.82
N TRP A 59 -2.50 -4.41 0.15
CA TRP A 59 -2.01 -5.73 0.53
C TRP A 59 -2.63 -6.84 -0.33
N GLN A 60 -1.79 -7.73 -0.88
CA GLN A 60 -2.21 -8.88 -1.69
C GLN A 60 -2.20 -10.22 -0.92
N GLY A 61 -1.80 -10.21 0.35
CA GLY A 61 -1.73 -11.43 1.15
C GLY A 61 -3.08 -11.83 1.72
N GLY A 62 -3.30 -13.15 1.79
CA GLY A 62 -4.42 -13.72 2.52
C GLY A 62 -4.24 -13.62 4.04
N TYR A 63 -5.31 -13.96 4.75
CA TYR A 63 -5.27 -14.15 6.19
C TYR A 63 -4.36 -15.32 6.57
N ASP A 64 -3.47 -15.09 7.55
CA ASP A 64 -2.61 -16.10 8.16
C ASP A 64 -2.80 -16.03 9.68
N GLU A 65 -3.39 -17.06 10.26
CA GLU A 65 -3.68 -17.13 11.71
C GLU A 65 -2.43 -16.95 12.58
N THR A 66 -1.30 -17.52 12.14
CA THR A 66 -0.06 -17.51 12.91
C THR A 66 0.60 -16.14 12.92
N CYS A 67 0.50 -15.42 11.80
CA CYS A 67 1.06 -14.09 11.66
C CYS A 67 0.13 -13.00 12.19
N PHE A 68 -1.17 -13.21 12.10
CA PHE A 68 -2.16 -12.22 12.50
C PHE A 68 -2.14 -11.97 14.01
N VAL A 69 -2.02 -13.02 14.83
CA VAL A 69 -1.94 -12.87 16.31
C VAL A 69 -0.67 -12.17 16.78
N LEU A 70 0.35 -12.10 15.93
CA LEU A 70 1.60 -11.40 16.22
C LEU A 70 1.63 -9.99 15.64
N LEU A 71 0.67 -9.61 14.79
CA LEU A 71 0.66 -8.35 14.08
C LEU A 71 0.23 -7.22 15.02
N ASP A 72 1.08 -6.22 15.22
CA ASP A 72 0.79 -5.08 16.08
C ASP A 72 0.25 -3.89 15.28
N SER A 73 0.86 -3.62 14.12
CA SER A 73 0.43 -2.53 13.25
C SER A 73 0.74 -2.74 11.77
N ILE A 74 -0.05 -2.08 10.94
CA ILE A 74 0.13 -2.00 9.49
C ILE A 74 0.11 -0.54 9.07
N VAL A 75 1.12 -0.09 8.34
CA VAL A 75 1.27 1.30 7.90
C VAL A 75 1.36 1.35 6.39
N VAL A 76 0.50 2.15 5.77
CA VAL A 76 0.64 2.58 4.37
C VAL A 76 1.32 3.94 4.38
N GLU A 77 2.45 4.06 3.69
CA GLU A 77 3.16 5.33 3.53
C GLU A 77 3.17 5.77 2.08
N ILE A 78 2.74 7.01 1.84
CA ILE A 78 2.84 7.71 0.56
C ILE A 78 3.41 9.09 0.83
N ALA A 79 4.48 9.47 0.12
CA ALA A 79 5.12 10.75 0.32
C ALA A 79 4.14 11.92 0.06
N GLY A 80 4.02 12.83 1.03
CA GLY A 80 3.12 13.98 0.96
C GLY A 80 1.65 13.71 1.31
N SER A 81 1.27 12.46 1.56
CA SER A 81 -0.08 12.11 2.01
C SER A 81 -0.31 12.44 3.48
N ALA A 82 -1.57 12.57 3.89
CA ALA A 82 -1.94 12.67 5.29
C ALA A 82 -2.19 11.27 5.90
N ALA A 83 -1.62 11.01 7.06
CA ALA A 83 -1.82 9.73 7.77
C ALA A 83 -3.15 9.71 8.53
N VAL A 84 -3.93 8.63 8.36
CA VAL A 84 -5.15 8.37 9.13
C VAL A 84 -4.96 7.09 9.93
N VAL A 85 -4.93 7.22 11.26
CA VAL A 85 -4.70 6.11 12.18
C VAL A 85 -6.03 5.62 12.73
N GLN A 86 -6.24 4.30 12.70
CA GLN A 86 -7.40 3.64 13.28
C GLN A 86 -7.03 2.29 13.87
N ASP A 87 -7.58 1.98 15.04
CA ASP A 87 -7.47 0.66 15.63
C ASP A 87 -8.62 -0.22 15.13
N VAL A 88 -8.27 -1.39 14.59
CA VAL A 88 -9.22 -2.36 14.04
C VAL A 88 -9.14 -3.63 14.88
N THR A 89 -10.29 -4.08 15.40
CA THR A 89 -10.39 -5.35 16.13
C THR A 89 -11.04 -6.40 15.25
N LEU A 90 -10.28 -7.44 14.92
CA LEU A 90 -10.73 -8.58 14.12
C LEU A 90 -10.37 -9.86 14.87
N TYR A 91 -11.33 -10.79 15.00
CA TYR A 91 -11.14 -12.06 15.71
C TYR A 91 -10.61 -11.92 17.16
N GLY A 92 -10.94 -10.82 17.84
CA GLY A 92 -10.51 -10.57 19.22
C GLY A 92 -9.07 -10.05 19.36
N HIS A 93 -8.39 -9.77 18.24
CA HIS A 93 -7.08 -9.14 18.20
C HIS A 93 -7.19 -7.71 17.64
N THR A 94 -6.57 -6.74 18.30
CA THR A 94 -6.61 -5.33 17.92
C THR A 94 -5.29 -4.95 17.27
N ILE A 95 -5.37 -4.38 16.06
CA ILE A 95 -4.22 -3.95 15.26
C ILE A 95 -4.37 -2.46 15.00
N SER A 96 -3.27 -1.72 15.12
CA SER A 96 -3.25 -0.31 14.71
C SER A 96 -2.97 -0.20 13.21
N THR A 97 -3.86 0.46 12.48
CA THR A 97 -3.75 0.63 11.03
C THR A 97 -3.52 2.10 10.70
N THR A 98 -2.56 2.38 9.82
CA THR A 98 -2.33 3.70 9.26
C THR A 98 -2.62 3.66 7.77
N SER A 99 -3.61 4.41 7.35
CA SER A 99 -3.99 4.61 5.96
C SER A 99 -3.41 5.93 5.43
N ALA A 100 -3.26 6.05 4.12
CA ALA A 100 -2.80 7.26 3.45
C ALA A 100 -3.97 7.99 2.79
N LEU A 101 -4.26 9.22 3.21
CA LEU A 101 -5.26 10.08 2.60
C LEU A 101 -4.61 10.93 1.51
N LEU A 102 -5.06 10.71 0.28
CA LEU A 102 -4.66 11.46 -0.92
C LEU A 102 -5.69 12.54 -1.22
N ASP A 103 -5.23 13.65 -1.77
CA ASP A 103 -6.07 14.77 -2.23
C ASP A 103 -5.84 15.07 -3.73
N CYS A 104 -6.55 16.07 -4.25
CA CYS A 104 -6.43 16.50 -5.65
C CYS A 104 -5.01 16.88 -6.10
N SER A 105 -4.06 17.14 -5.19
CA SER A 105 -2.68 17.42 -5.59
C SER A 105 -1.99 16.21 -6.22
N PHE A 106 -2.49 14.99 -5.95
CA PHE A 106 -1.97 13.73 -6.48
C PHE A 106 -2.53 13.35 -7.85
N THR A 107 -3.58 14.03 -8.36
CA THR A 107 -4.25 13.66 -9.60
C THR A 107 -3.29 13.63 -10.80
N GLY A 108 -3.36 12.55 -11.58
CA GLY A 108 -2.51 12.31 -12.75
C GLY A 108 -1.09 11.84 -12.42
N GLN A 109 -0.74 11.69 -11.14
CA GLN A 109 0.56 11.18 -10.71
C GLN A 109 0.54 9.66 -10.59
N ASN A 110 1.72 9.06 -10.82
CA ASN A 110 2.00 7.67 -10.45
C ASN A 110 3.02 7.67 -9.30
N VAL A 111 2.56 7.45 -8.08
CA VAL A 111 3.36 7.56 -6.86
C VAL A 111 3.69 6.20 -6.28
N GLU A 112 4.89 6.06 -5.72
CA GLU A 112 5.27 4.86 -4.97
C GLU A 112 4.61 4.89 -3.59
N TYR A 113 4.13 3.73 -3.14
CA TYR A 113 3.67 3.52 -1.77
C TYR A 113 4.46 2.38 -1.12
N SER A 114 4.56 2.42 0.20
CA SER A 114 5.07 1.31 1.00
C SER A 114 3.98 0.77 1.95
N ILE A 115 3.95 -0.54 2.14
CA ILE A 115 3.27 -1.16 3.29
C ILE A 115 4.34 -1.66 4.24
N ILE A 116 4.22 -1.32 5.52
CA ILE A 116 5.07 -1.83 6.58
C ILE A 116 4.21 -2.53 7.62
N LYS A 117 4.58 -3.77 7.97
CA LYS A 117 3.95 -4.57 9.01
C LYS A 117 4.91 -4.76 10.18
N TYR A 118 4.46 -4.39 11.36
CA TYR A 118 5.20 -4.55 12.61
C TYR A 118 4.60 -5.69 13.42
N TYR A 119 5.44 -6.61 13.88
CA TYR A 119 5.02 -7.76 14.66
C TYR A 119 5.61 -7.69 16.08
N SER A 120 4.87 -8.19 17.06
CA SER A 120 5.23 -8.23 18.49
C SER A 120 6.50 -9.01 18.80
N ASN A 121 6.91 -9.91 17.90
CA ASN A 121 8.18 -10.62 17.99
C ASN A 121 9.39 -9.79 17.50
N GLY A 122 9.18 -8.51 17.15
CA GLY A 122 10.20 -7.59 16.65
C GLY A 122 10.46 -7.71 15.14
N THR A 123 9.78 -8.62 14.44
CA THR A 123 9.89 -8.72 12.98
C THR A 123 9.24 -7.51 12.33
N THR A 124 9.86 -6.98 11.27
CA THR A 124 9.26 -5.96 10.42
C THR A 124 9.38 -6.41 8.97
N ASN A 125 8.27 -6.41 8.25
CA ASN A 125 8.24 -6.75 6.83
C ASN A 125 7.63 -5.62 6.05
N SER A 126 8.21 -5.31 4.90
CA SER A 126 7.70 -4.28 4.00
C SER A 126 7.62 -4.74 2.55
N CYS A 127 6.72 -4.11 1.80
CA CYS A 127 6.66 -4.21 0.36
C CYS A 127 6.29 -2.84 -0.23
N TRP A 128 6.50 -2.71 -1.53
CA TRP A 128 6.24 -1.48 -2.29
C TRP A 128 5.40 -1.77 -3.52
N GLY A 129 4.72 -0.74 -4.00
CA GLY A 129 4.00 -0.74 -5.27
C GLY A 129 3.79 0.68 -5.76
N ASN A 130 3.08 0.82 -6.87
CA ASN A 130 2.72 2.14 -7.41
C ASN A 130 1.21 2.36 -7.35
N ILE A 131 0.81 3.62 -7.24
CA ILE A 131 -0.58 4.06 -7.33
C ILE A 131 -0.67 5.10 -8.44
N LEU A 132 -1.52 4.83 -9.42
CA LEU A 132 -1.97 5.81 -10.40
C LEU A 132 -3.24 6.45 -9.87
N ILE A 133 -3.20 7.76 -9.66
CA ILE A 133 -4.35 8.53 -9.17
C ILE A 133 -5.03 9.18 -10.37
N GLU A 134 -6.30 8.87 -10.55
CA GLU A 134 -7.12 9.37 -11.66
C GLU A 134 -8.34 10.12 -11.12
N ASP A 135 -8.90 11.00 -11.94
CA ASP A 135 -10.22 11.56 -11.71
C ASP A 135 -11.18 10.89 -12.70
N TYR A 136 -11.94 9.90 -12.21
CA TYR A 136 -12.97 9.23 -12.98
C TYR A 136 -14.39 9.68 -12.61
N MET A 137 -14.54 10.70 -11.76
CA MET A 137 -15.85 11.24 -11.44
C MET A 137 -16.43 11.91 -12.68
N LEU A 138 -17.60 11.43 -13.12
CA LEU A 138 -18.33 12.10 -14.19
C LEU A 138 -18.75 13.49 -13.69
N PRO A 139 -18.52 14.57 -14.46
CA PRO A 139 -19.02 15.87 -14.08
C PRO A 139 -20.55 15.84 -14.07
N ASN A 140 -21.16 16.29 -12.98
CA ASN A 140 -22.60 16.50 -12.96
C ASN A 140 -22.91 17.84 -13.64
N ILE A 141 -23.31 17.77 -14.90
CA ILE A 141 -23.68 18.93 -15.70
C ILE A 141 -25.17 19.17 -15.52
N ALA A 142 -25.54 20.29 -14.88
CA ALA A 142 -26.92 20.74 -14.80
C ALA A 142 -27.23 21.66 -16.00
N CYS A 143 -28.11 21.21 -16.88
CA CYS A 143 -28.65 22.01 -17.98
C CYS A 143 -30.00 22.61 -17.57
N ALA A 144 -30.22 23.86 -17.95
CA ALA A 144 -31.52 24.50 -17.88
C ALA A 144 -31.99 24.81 -19.31
N ASP A 145 -33.30 24.67 -19.55
CA ASP A 145 -33.88 25.17 -20.79
C ASP A 145 -33.78 26.69 -20.80
N LEU A 146 -33.42 27.24 -21.96
CA LEU A 146 -33.35 28.67 -22.21
C LEU A 146 -34.26 29.02 -23.39
N GLU A 147 -35.13 29.99 -23.19
CA GLU A 147 -35.96 30.57 -24.24
C GLU A 147 -35.32 31.87 -24.72
N ILE A 148 -35.00 31.93 -26.02
CA ILE A 148 -34.42 33.10 -26.68
C ILE A 148 -35.26 33.48 -27.90
N ASN A 149 -35.22 34.75 -28.33
CA ASN A 149 -35.91 35.12 -29.56
C ASN A 149 -35.18 34.54 -30.77
N CYS A 150 -35.91 34.25 -31.85
CA CYS A 150 -35.32 33.68 -33.07
C CYS A 150 -34.29 34.60 -33.75
N THR A 151 -34.25 35.89 -33.39
CA THR A 151 -33.29 36.86 -33.91
C THR A 151 -32.07 37.05 -33.00
N ASP A 152 -32.11 36.48 -31.79
CA ASP A 152 -31.05 36.61 -30.82
C ASP A 152 -29.88 35.68 -31.18
N ASN A 153 -28.70 36.02 -30.69
CA ASN A 153 -27.52 35.20 -30.90
C ASN A 153 -27.61 33.91 -30.08
N THR A 154 -27.35 32.75 -30.68
CA THR A 154 -27.40 31.44 -30.01
C THR A 154 -26.07 31.01 -29.39
N ASP A 155 -25.03 31.83 -29.46
CA ASP A 155 -23.74 31.55 -28.82
C ASP A 155 -23.89 31.60 -27.29
N PRO A 156 -23.66 30.48 -26.57
CA PRO A 156 -23.82 30.41 -25.12
C PRO A 156 -23.00 31.47 -24.38
N TYR A 157 -21.82 31.84 -24.89
CA TYR A 157 -20.98 32.83 -24.23
C TYR A 157 -21.49 34.26 -24.41
N LEU A 158 -22.21 34.53 -25.50
CA LEU A 158 -22.83 35.83 -25.74
C LEU A 158 -24.19 35.95 -25.04
N LEU A 159 -24.84 34.82 -24.74
CA LEU A 159 -26.12 34.77 -24.02
C LEU A 159 -25.99 35.04 -22.52
N VAL A 160 -24.85 34.75 -21.89
CA VAL A 160 -24.64 34.98 -20.43
C VAL A 160 -24.82 36.44 -20.01
N ALA A 161 -24.67 37.39 -20.94
CA ALA A 161 -24.87 38.80 -20.65
C ALA A 161 -26.33 39.14 -20.30
N ASN A 162 -27.28 38.35 -20.78
CA ASN A 162 -28.71 38.55 -20.59
C ASN A 162 -29.38 37.40 -19.83
N ASP A 163 -28.79 36.19 -19.90
CA ASP A 163 -29.36 34.95 -19.38
C ASP A 163 -28.35 34.19 -18.53
N ASN A 164 -28.50 34.29 -17.20
CA ASN A 164 -27.56 33.73 -16.23
C ASN A 164 -27.49 32.19 -16.23
N ASN A 165 -28.42 31.51 -16.91
CA ASN A 165 -28.48 30.05 -17.06
C ASN A 165 -28.01 29.56 -18.45
N ALA A 166 -27.45 30.43 -19.29
CA ALA A 166 -26.98 30.08 -20.62
C ALA A 166 -25.73 29.17 -20.64
N ILE A 167 -24.99 29.11 -19.53
CA ILE A 167 -23.87 28.18 -19.35
C ILE A 167 -24.29 27.06 -18.39
N PRO A 168 -24.10 25.78 -18.78
CA PRO A 168 -24.32 24.66 -17.86
C PRO A 168 -23.44 24.80 -16.62
N THR A 169 -24.04 24.59 -15.45
CA THR A 169 -23.27 24.60 -14.21
C THR A 169 -22.71 23.20 -13.95
N VAL A 170 -21.46 23.16 -13.50
CA VAL A 170 -20.84 21.97 -12.92
C VAL A 170 -21.05 22.01 -11.40
N SER A 171 -21.56 20.91 -10.85
CA SER A 171 -21.67 20.69 -9.40
C SER A 171 -20.86 19.50 -8.96
#